data_AF-A0A653DU36-F1
#
_entry.id   AF-A0A653DU36-F1
#
_cell.length_a   1.000
_cell.length_b   1.000
_cell.length_c   1.000
_cell.angle_alpha   90.00
_cell.angle_beta   90.00
_cell.angle_gamma   90.00
#
_symmetry.space_group_name_H-M   'P 1'
#
loop_
_entity.id
_entity.type
_entity.pdbx_description
1 polymer ?
#
loop_
_entity_poly.entity_id
_entity_poly.type
_entity_poly.pdbx_seq_one_letter_code
_entity_poly.pdbx_strand_id
1 'polypeptide(L)'
;MHLRQPNKKKITGQRFWKKIFVRIVNQMDCTLLQLFNQKDDKDPFQELPLQPCYSVSEIGAQQYDQFGKIFTIKLQYIFYKERPGVRPGQMKKAEKITNKLSQFAAYAIQGDYQGVKEFGSDLKKLGLPVEHAPQVSQLLKLGSLSYEDLKQFSFCIEEALFKLPAHRDRALHYKMEEVQITAVDELYVEQDAEGMPDVELGVNDMRRQGKEVVGRHDIIPVVTEEWIRLEDVEFHSSIQQEDYNQTHIIKFKPPDACYIELLRFRVRPPKNRELPLQLKAQICVTGHKVELRADVLVPGFASRKLGQIPCEDVMIRFPIPECWIYLFRVEKHFRYGSVKSAHRR
;
A
#
# COMPACT_ATOMS: atom_id res chain seq x y z
N MET A 1 -5.68 21.10 11.57
CA MET A 1 -6.31 19.80 11.21
C MET A 1 -7.36 19.42 12.25
N HIS A 2 -7.96 18.23 12.14
CA HIS A 2 -8.84 17.63 13.14
C HIS A 2 -8.37 16.21 13.50
N LEU A 3 -8.53 15.81 14.76
CA LEU A 3 -8.25 14.47 15.28
C LEU A 3 -9.55 13.77 15.70
N ARG A 4 -9.72 12.48 15.36
CA ARG A 4 -10.90 11.70 15.73
C ARG A 4 -10.72 11.03 17.09
N GLN A 5 -11.24 11.65 18.15
CA GLN A 5 -11.13 11.13 19.51
C GLN A 5 -12.43 10.43 19.98
N PRO A 6 -12.36 9.43 20.89
CA PRO A 6 -11.16 8.71 21.30
C PRO A 6 -10.70 7.68 20.25
N ASN A 7 -9.38 7.45 20.17
CA ASN A 7 -8.76 6.56 19.18
C ASN A 7 -9.30 5.13 19.33
N LYS A 8 -9.33 4.59 20.55
CA LYS A 8 -10.05 3.36 20.91
C LYS A 8 -11.40 3.72 21.55
N LYS A 9 -12.51 3.29 20.95
CA LYS A 9 -13.87 3.50 21.48
C LYS A 9 -14.20 2.40 22.49
N LYS A 10 -14.56 2.77 23.74
CA LYS A 10 -15.34 1.88 24.65
C LYS A 10 -16.78 1.75 24.13
N ILE A 11 -17.43 0.61 24.33
CA ILE A 11 -18.72 0.23 23.69
C ILE A 11 -19.75 1.38 23.64
N THR A 12 -20.00 2.06 24.76
CA THR A 12 -20.96 3.16 24.89
C THR A 12 -20.46 4.54 24.43
N GLY A 13 -19.15 4.74 24.29
CA GLY A 13 -18.57 6.06 24.00
C GLY A 13 -18.84 6.53 22.57
N GLN A 14 -19.22 7.79 22.38
CA GLN A 14 -19.26 8.42 21.05
C GLN A 14 -17.85 8.88 20.62
N ARG A 15 -17.63 9.05 19.32
CA ARG A 15 -16.41 9.68 18.77
C ARG A 15 -16.76 11.05 18.20
N PHE A 16 -15.91 12.03 18.42
CA PHE A 16 -16.02 13.40 17.92
C PHE A 16 -14.76 13.81 17.15
N TRP A 17 -14.83 14.92 16.44
CA TRP A 17 -13.67 15.57 15.82
C TRP A 17 -13.20 16.71 16.72
N LYS A 18 -11.94 16.71 17.12
CA LYS A 18 -11.30 17.80 17.87
C LYS A 18 -10.41 18.59 16.91
N LYS A 19 -10.56 19.91 16.83
CA LYS A 19 -9.61 20.77 16.11
C LYS A 19 -8.26 20.73 16.81
N ILE A 20 -7.19 20.51 16.06
CA ILE A 20 -5.81 20.43 16.56
C ILE A 20 -4.83 21.06 15.57
N PHE A 21 -3.65 21.40 16.09
CA PHE A 21 -2.47 21.75 15.31
C PHE A 21 -1.48 20.59 15.34
N VAL A 22 -0.69 20.43 14.29
CA VAL A 22 0.30 19.35 14.15
C VAL A 22 1.66 19.97 13.83
N ARG A 23 2.73 19.34 14.32
CA ARG A 23 4.11 19.68 13.97
C ARG A 23 4.89 18.37 13.80
N ILE A 24 5.73 18.29 12.78
CA ILE A 24 6.74 17.25 12.65
C ILE A 24 8.05 17.87 13.14
N VAL A 25 8.76 17.19 14.03
CA VAL A 25 10.04 17.64 14.58
C VAL A 25 11.05 16.50 14.44
N ASN A 26 12.13 16.76 13.71
CA ASN A 26 13.27 15.86 13.64
C ASN A 26 14.20 16.19 14.82
N GLN A 27 14.46 15.21 15.67
CA GLN A 27 15.53 15.19 16.67
C GLN A 27 16.65 14.28 16.16
N MET A 28 17.79 14.19 16.87
CA MET A 28 19.01 13.55 16.36
C MET A 28 18.78 12.09 15.92
N ASP A 29 18.03 11.31 16.71
CA ASP A 29 17.79 9.88 16.45
C ASP A 29 16.31 9.52 16.23
N CYS A 30 15.40 10.51 16.18
CA CYS A 30 13.96 10.24 16.01
C CYS A 30 13.17 11.41 15.39
N THR A 31 12.11 11.08 14.67
CA THR A 31 11.12 12.07 14.20
C THR A 31 9.85 11.96 15.02
N LEU A 32 9.41 13.07 15.63
CA LEU A 32 8.19 13.16 16.43
C LEU A 32 7.07 13.86 15.66
N LEU A 33 5.88 13.23 15.64
CA LEU A 33 4.63 13.90 15.30
C LEU A 33 3.99 14.45 16.59
N GLN A 34 4.08 15.75 16.79
CA GLN A 34 3.54 16.48 17.93
C GLN A 34 2.13 17.02 17.63
N LEU A 35 1.20 16.87 18.58
CA LEU A 35 -0.19 17.33 18.49
C LEU A 35 -0.50 18.39 19.57
N PHE A 36 -1.01 19.54 19.17
CA PHE A 36 -1.29 20.69 20.04
C PHE A 36 -2.78 21.08 20.00
N ASN A 37 -3.30 21.70 21.06
CA ASN A 37 -4.70 22.15 21.12
C ASN A 37 -4.86 23.48 20.38
N GLN A 38 -3.96 24.42 20.69
CA GLN A 38 -3.82 25.70 20.01
C GLN A 38 -2.51 25.75 19.20
N LYS A 39 -2.36 26.78 18.37
CA LYS A 39 -1.18 26.97 17.52
C LYS A 39 0.07 27.29 18.34
N ASP A 40 -0.13 28.06 19.40
CA ASP A 40 0.91 28.71 20.20
C ASP A 40 1.08 28.06 21.59
N ASP A 41 0.48 26.87 21.78
CA ASP A 41 0.80 25.95 22.88
C ASP A 41 2.31 25.63 22.83
N LYS A 42 3.00 25.74 23.98
CA LYS A 42 4.42 25.36 24.09
C LYS A 42 4.59 23.85 24.02
N ASP A 43 3.77 23.14 24.80
CA ASP A 43 3.87 21.71 25.04
C ASP A 43 2.74 20.96 24.29
N PRO A 44 3.04 19.88 23.56
CA PRO A 44 2.03 19.08 22.88
C PRO A 44 1.19 18.26 23.89
N PHE A 45 -0.11 18.14 23.65
CA PHE A 45 -0.98 17.29 24.47
C PHE A 45 -0.78 15.79 24.19
N GLN A 46 -0.19 15.47 23.04
CA GLN A 46 0.19 14.12 22.63
C GLN A 46 1.36 14.20 21.66
N GLU A 47 2.37 13.37 21.88
CA GLU A 47 3.43 13.08 20.91
C GLU A 47 3.28 11.66 20.39
N LEU A 48 3.80 11.42 19.19
CA LEU A 48 3.96 10.09 18.61
C LEU A 48 5.33 10.05 17.90
N PRO A 49 6.32 9.33 18.45
CA PRO A 49 7.50 8.96 17.69
C PRO A 49 7.08 8.18 16.44
N LEU A 50 7.54 8.60 15.27
CA LEU A 50 7.38 7.84 14.04
C LEU A 50 8.36 6.67 14.03
N GLN A 51 7.93 5.55 13.45
CA GLN A 51 8.74 4.33 13.30
C GLN A 51 8.66 3.87 11.84
N PRO A 52 9.73 3.31 11.23
CA PRO A 52 9.72 2.87 9.83
C PRO A 52 8.61 1.88 9.46
N CYS A 53 8.09 1.13 10.43
CA CYS A 53 6.98 0.19 10.27
C CYS A 53 5.58 0.84 10.24
N TYR A 54 5.49 2.17 10.31
CA TYR A 54 4.23 2.89 10.20
C TYR A 54 3.91 3.23 8.75
N SER A 55 2.61 3.31 8.44
CA SER A 55 2.08 3.57 7.11
C SER A 55 0.92 4.57 7.17
N VAL A 56 0.82 5.40 6.13
CA VAL A 56 -0.25 6.37 5.93
C VAL A 56 -1.29 5.76 4.99
N SER A 57 -2.59 5.87 5.31
CA SER A 57 -3.63 5.44 4.37
C SER A 57 -3.89 6.46 3.28
N GLU A 58 -4.48 5.99 2.18
CA GLU A 58 -5.23 6.85 1.25
C GLU A 58 -6.18 7.86 1.94
N ILE A 59 -6.42 8.97 1.24
CA ILE A 59 -7.31 10.05 1.66
C ILE A 59 -8.77 9.69 1.34
N GLY A 60 -9.47 9.12 2.31
CA GLY A 60 -10.91 8.85 2.21
C GLY A 60 -11.78 10.03 2.68
N ALA A 61 -12.86 10.34 1.98
CA ALA A 61 -13.82 11.39 2.37
C ALA A 61 -14.96 10.87 3.24
N GLN A 62 -15.32 11.60 4.30
CA GLN A 62 -16.41 11.26 5.24
C GLN A 62 -17.31 12.47 5.51
N GLN A 63 -18.52 12.24 6.03
CA GLN A 63 -19.39 13.31 6.50
C GLN A 63 -18.79 13.98 7.75
N TYR A 64 -18.81 15.31 7.82
CA TYR A 64 -18.33 16.08 8.97
C TYR A 64 -19.48 16.60 9.82
N ASP A 65 -20.36 17.38 9.18
CA ASP A 65 -21.59 17.95 9.73
C ASP A 65 -22.75 17.79 8.71
N GLN A 66 -23.81 18.58 8.81
CA GLN A 66 -24.94 18.55 7.88
C GLN A 66 -24.55 19.01 6.46
N PHE A 67 -23.63 19.96 6.34
CA PHE A 67 -23.18 20.59 5.11
C PHE A 67 -21.72 20.24 4.76
N GLY A 68 -20.83 20.06 5.73
CA GLY A 68 -19.42 19.71 5.50
C GLY A 68 -19.14 18.23 5.21
N LYS A 69 -18.17 17.97 4.34
CA LYS A 69 -17.38 16.73 4.33
C LYS A 69 -15.99 17.01 4.91
N ILE A 70 -15.37 15.99 5.51
CA ILE A 70 -13.99 16.00 5.96
C ILE A 70 -13.21 14.95 5.19
N PHE A 71 -12.06 15.33 4.64
CA PHE A 71 -11.08 14.38 4.13
C PHE A 71 -10.35 13.78 5.32
N THR A 72 -10.14 12.47 5.33
CA THR A 72 -9.59 11.76 6.50
C THR A 72 -8.47 10.83 6.10
N ILE A 73 -7.45 10.79 6.95
CA ILE A 73 -6.27 9.95 6.79
C ILE A 73 -6.01 9.21 8.09
N LYS A 74 -5.37 8.05 8.01
CA LYS A 74 -4.99 7.24 9.17
C LYS A 74 -3.48 7.06 9.17
N LEU A 75 -2.84 7.35 10.29
CA LEU A 75 -1.49 6.85 10.57
C LEU A 75 -1.64 5.50 11.30
N GLN A 76 -1.01 4.47 10.76
CA GLN A 76 -1.23 3.07 11.13
C GLN A 76 0.11 2.40 11.41
N TYR A 77 0.11 1.45 12.34
CA TYR A 77 1.15 0.43 12.42
C TYR A 77 0.60 -0.82 11.72
N ILE A 78 1.31 -1.30 10.70
CA ILE A 78 1.00 -2.55 10.00
C ILE A 78 2.02 -3.60 10.49
N PHE A 79 1.53 -4.72 10.98
CA PHE A 79 2.36 -5.85 11.39
C PHE A 79 1.72 -7.16 10.99
N TYR A 80 2.54 -8.16 10.66
CA TYR A 80 2.08 -9.42 10.11
C TYR A 80 1.96 -10.48 11.20
N LYS A 81 0.97 -11.37 11.06
CA LYS A 81 0.80 -12.54 11.93
C LYS A 81 0.45 -13.78 11.14
N GLU A 82 1.07 -14.88 11.53
CA GLU A 82 0.66 -16.21 11.12
C GLU A 82 -0.81 -16.49 11.44
N ARG A 83 -1.54 -17.03 10.47
CA ARG A 83 -2.85 -17.65 10.64
C ARG A 83 -2.93 -18.94 9.82
N PRO A 84 -3.73 -19.95 10.23
CA PRO A 84 -4.04 -21.07 9.36
C PRO A 84 -4.82 -20.57 8.14
N GLY A 85 -4.28 -20.79 6.94
CA GLY A 85 -4.83 -20.25 5.69
C GLY A 85 -4.06 -20.75 4.47
N VAL A 86 -4.70 -20.75 3.30
CA VAL A 86 -4.10 -21.20 2.02
C VAL A 86 -4.17 -20.06 1.02
N ARG A 87 -3.02 -19.58 0.56
CA ARG A 87 -2.94 -18.57 -0.51
C ARG A 87 -3.10 -19.20 -1.90
N PRO A 88 -3.55 -18.44 -2.92
CA PRO A 88 -3.17 -18.71 -4.32
C PRO A 88 -1.65 -18.92 -4.41
N GLY A 89 -1.20 -19.81 -5.30
CA GLY A 89 0.21 -20.26 -5.32
C GLY A 89 0.50 -21.43 -4.37
N GLN A 90 0.14 -21.31 -3.08
CA GLN A 90 0.23 -22.42 -2.11
C GLN A 90 -0.71 -23.59 -2.43
N MET A 91 -1.58 -23.46 -3.43
CA MET A 91 -2.48 -24.50 -3.95
C MET A 91 -1.79 -25.86 -4.12
N LYS A 92 -0.54 -25.93 -4.61
CA LYS A 92 0.21 -27.20 -4.76
C LYS A 92 0.55 -27.88 -3.42
N LYS A 93 0.68 -27.13 -2.32
CA LYS A 93 0.88 -27.67 -0.95
C LYS A 93 -0.47 -28.13 -0.37
N ALA A 94 -1.54 -27.38 -0.59
CA ALA A 94 -2.89 -27.77 -0.20
C ALA A 94 -3.39 -29.02 -0.97
N GLU A 95 -3.19 -29.08 -2.28
CA GLU A 95 -3.51 -30.23 -3.15
C GLU A 95 -2.74 -31.50 -2.74
N LYS A 96 -1.44 -31.37 -2.42
CA LYS A 96 -0.65 -32.46 -1.81
C LYS A 96 -1.26 -32.94 -0.49
N ILE A 97 -1.80 -32.05 0.35
CA ILE A 97 -2.48 -32.39 1.60
C ILE A 97 -3.84 -33.05 1.32
N THR A 98 -4.63 -32.57 0.35
CA THR A 98 -5.92 -33.16 -0.05
C THR A 98 -5.75 -34.58 -0.59
N ASN A 99 -4.81 -34.80 -1.52
CA ASN A 99 -4.52 -36.13 -2.05
C ASN A 99 -4.03 -37.08 -0.94
N LYS A 100 -3.28 -36.55 0.03
CA LYS A 100 -2.91 -37.28 1.25
C LYS A 100 -4.14 -37.62 2.11
N LEU A 101 -5.06 -36.69 2.35
CA LEU A 101 -6.30 -36.95 3.10
C LEU A 101 -7.19 -38.03 2.44
N SER A 102 -7.21 -38.10 1.10
CA SER A 102 -7.85 -39.20 0.37
C SER A 102 -7.17 -40.55 0.63
N GLN A 103 -5.83 -40.60 0.70
CA GLN A 103 -5.09 -41.80 1.08
C GLN A 103 -5.35 -42.22 2.53
N PHE A 104 -5.41 -41.26 3.46
CA PHE A 104 -5.80 -41.53 4.87
C PHE A 104 -7.19 -42.16 4.98
N ALA A 105 -8.18 -41.68 4.22
CA ALA A 105 -9.50 -42.28 4.18
C ALA A 105 -9.44 -43.73 3.65
N ALA A 106 -8.61 -44.01 2.63
CA ALA A 106 -8.39 -45.37 2.14
C ALA A 106 -7.74 -46.29 3.19
N TYR A 107 -6.66 -45.85 3.87
CA TYR A 107 -6.02 -46.62 4.94
C TYR A 107 -6.99 -46.91 6.10
N ALA A 108 -7.79 -45.92 6.51
CA ALA A 108 -8.80 -46.09 7.56
C ALA A 108 -9.92 -47.08 7.16
N ILE A 109 -10.38 -47.06 5.90
CA ILE A 109 -11.36 -48.02 5.36
C ILE A 109 -10.76 -49.43 5.25
N GLN A 110 -9.47 -49.55 4.94
CA GLN A 110 -8.75 -50.82 4.81
C GLN A 110 -8.27 -51.39 6.16
N GLY A 111 -8.40 -50.65 7.26
CA GLY A 111 -7.92 -51.06 8.58
C GLY A 111 -6.40 -50.97 8.76
N ASP A 112 -5.69 -50.22 7.91
CA ASP A 112 -4.24 -50.02 8.03
C ASP A 112 -3.91 -48.97 9.11
N TYR A 113 -3.80 -49.46 10.36
CA TYR A 113 -3.39 -48.67 11.51
C TYR A 113 -1.95 -48.14 11.42
N GLN A 114 -1.09 -48.71 10.56
CA GLN A 114 0.29 -48.27 10.39
C GLN A 114 0.34 -47.08 9.42
N GLY A 115 -0.28 -47.20 8.24
CA GLY A 115 -0.47 -46.09 7.31
C GLY A 115 -1.18 -44.89 7.96
N VAL A 116 -2.22 -45.14 8.77
CA VAL A 116 -2.90 -44.11 9.58
C VAL A 116 -1.96 -43.40 10.58
N LYS A 117 -1.02 -44.12 11.21
CA LYS A 117 -0.03 -43.54 12.13
C LYS A 117 1.03 -42.72 11.40
N GLU A 118 1.57 -43.25 10.31
CA GLU A 118 2.58 -42.57 9.49
C GLU A 118 1.98 -41.31 8.87
N PHE A 119 0.71 -41.36 8.46
CA PHE A 119 -0.06 -40.20 8.01
C PHE A 119 -0.18 -39.10 9.07
N GLY A 120 -0.55 -39.45 10.31
CA GLY A 120 -0.63 -38.48 11.41
C GLY A 120 0.72 -37.85 11.74
N SER A 121 1.81 -38.61 11.62
CA SER A 121 3.18 -38.11 11.73
C SER A 121 3.51 -37.13 10.59
N ASP A 122 3.16 -37.47 9.36
CA ASP A 122 3.43 -36.64 8.18
C ASP A 122 2.61 -35.34 8.13
N LEU A 123 1.34 -35.34 8.53
CA LEU A 123 0.57 -34.10 8.72
C LEU A 123 1.23 -33.20 9.76
N LYS A 124 1.72 -33.78 10.85
CA LYS A 124 2.41 -33.05 11.93
C LYS A 124 3.77 -32.47 11.47
N LYS A 125 4.44 -33.10 10.51
CA LYS A 125 5.67 -32.57 9.86
C LYS A 125 5.37 -31.51 8.79
N LEU A 126 4.33 -31.72 7.98
CA LEU A 126 3.95 -30.80 6.88
C LEU A 126 3.43 -29.45 7.38
N GLY A 127 2.79 -29.46 8.56
CA GLY A 127 2.07 -28.33 9.11
C GLY A 127 0.76 -28.06 8.39
N LEU A 128 -0.14 -27.33 9.05
CA LEU A 128 -1.20 -26.63 8.32
C LEU A 128 -0.54 -25.51 7.50
N PRO A 129 -1.01 -25.23 6.26
CA PRO A 129 -0.63 -24.03 5.55
C PRO A 129 -0.88 -22.76 6.40
N VAL A 130 0.09 -21.85 6.36
CA VAL A 130 0.09 -20.60 7.11
C VAL A 130 0.12 -19.43 6.13
N GLU A 131 -0.72 -18.44 6.40
CA GLU A 131 -0.66 -17.11 5.78
C GLU A 131 -0.09 -16.09 6.77
N HIS A 132 0.74 -15.17 6.29
CA HIS A 132 1.12 -13.97 7.02
C HIS A 132 0.10 -12.88 6.73
N ALA A 133 -0.99 -12.86 7.51
CA ALA A 133 -2.05 -11.89 7.33
C ALA A 133 -1.65 -10.51 7.93
N PRO A 134 -1.78 -9.41 7.19
CA PRO A 134 -1.51 -8.07 7.72
C PRO A 134 -2.56 -7.70 8.78
N GLN A 135 -2.10 -7.32 9.98
CA GLN A 135 -2.93 -6.75 11.03
C GLN A 135 -2.65 -5.24 11.16
N VAL A 136 -3.67 -4.46 10.82
CA VAL A 136 -3.66 -2.99 10.95
C VAL A 136 -4.00 -2.55 12.38
N SER A 137 -3.12 -1.76 12.98
CA SER A 137 -3.40 -0.99 14.21
C SER A 137 -3.43 0.50 13.90
N GLN A 138 -4.62 1.10 13.90
CA GLN A 138 -4.80 2.54 13.66
C GLN A 138 -4.31 3.35 14.88
N LEU A 139 -3.15 4.01 14.76
CA LEU A 139 -2.54 4.83 15.81
C LEU A 139 -3.31 6.15 15.98
N LEU A 140 -3.45 6.89 14.88
CA LEU A 140 -4.17 8.15 14.78
C LEU A 140 -5.17 8.11 13.61
N LYS A 141 -6.26 8.86 13.72
CA LYS A 141 -7.10 9.22 12.57
C LYS A 141 -7.28 10.73 12.53
N LEU A 142 -6.71 11.33 11.51
CA LEU A 142 -6.68 12.76 11.28
C LEU A 142 -7.62 13.13 10.13
N GLY A 143 -7.85 14.43 9.93
CA GLY A 143 -8.55 14.95 8.77
C GLY A 143 -8.44 16.46 8.61
N SER A 144 -8.77 16.94 7.42
CA SER A 144 -8.91 18.38 7.12
C SER A 144 -10.11 18.62 6.19
N LEU A 145 -10.59 19.85 6.17
CA LEU A 145 -11.66 20.29 5.25
C LEU A 145 -11.09 20.61 3.87
N SER A 146 -9.82 21.04 3.81
CA SER A 146 -9.02 21.09 2.59
C SER A 146 -8.38 19.72 2.31
N TYR A 147 -8.45 19.27 1.05
CA TYR A 147 -7.77 18.06 0.60
C TYR A 147 -6.26 18.30 0.49
N GLU A 148 -5.82 19.49 0.06
CA GLU A 148 -4.40 19.78 -0.18
C GLU A 148 -3.60 19.79 1.12
N ASP A 149 -4.16 20.34 2.21
CA ASP A 149 -3.54 20.27 3.55
C ASP A 149 -3.24 18.81 3.94
N LEU A 150 -4.16 17.91 3.60
CA LEU A 150 -4.10 16.51 4.00
C LEU A 150 -3.18 15.70 3.07
N LYS A 151 -3.10 16.07 1.78
CA LYS A 151 -2.12 15.52 0.84
C LYS A 151 -0.71 15.97 1.20
N GLN A 152 -0.50 17.25 1.51
CA GLN A 152 0.78 17.77 1.98
C GLN A 152 1.18 17.12 3.31
N PHE A 153 0.23 16.93 4.24
CA PHE A 153 0.47 16.17 5.47
C PHE A 153 0.87 14.70 5.20
N SER A 154 0.19 14.03 4.26
CA SER A 154 0.54 12.67 3.83
C SER A 154 2.01 12.61 3.40
N PHE A 155 2.36 13.45 2.41
CA PHE A 155 3.69 13.53 1.84
C PHE A 155 4.75 13.84 2.91
N CYS A 156 4.52 14.82 3.78
CA CYS A 156 5.49 15.14 4.84
C CYS A 156 5.68 14.02 5.89
N ILE A 157 4.70 13.11 6.06
CA ILE A 157 4.85 11.92 6.91
C ILE A 157 5.53 10.78 6.15
N GLU A 158 5.16 10.54 4.88
CA GLU A 158 5.81 9.56 4.00
C GLU A 158 7.30 9.87 3.81
N GLU A 159 7.65 11.13 3.55
CA GLU A 159 9.02 11.67 3.53
C GLU A 159 9.79 11.39 4.81
N ALA A 160 9.15 11.58 5.97
CA ALA A 160 9.78 11.34 7.26
C ALA A 160 9.99 9.83 7.50
N LEU A 161 9.00 9.00 7.19
CA LEU A 161 9.06 7.54 7.38
C LEU A 161 10.13 6.89 6.50
N PHE A 162 10.23 7.29 5.23
CA PHE A 162 11.25 6.81 4.28
C PHE A 162 12.68 7.16 4.71
N LYS A 163 12.86 8.26 5.44
CA LYS A 163 14.17 8.80 5.85
C LYS A 163 14.58 8.42 7.27
N LEU A 164 13.73 7.69 8.01
CA LEU A 164 14.10 7.13 9.31
C LEU A 164 15.07 5.94 9.15
N PRO A 165 16.05 5.77 10.07
CA PRO A 165 16.89 4.58 10.10
C PRO A 165 16.07 3.36 10.53
N ALA A 166 16.14 2.28 9.76
CA ALA A 166 15.53 1.00 10.11
C ALA A 166 16.53 0.09 10.84
N HIS A 167 16.18 -0.35 12.05
CA HIS A 167 17.02 -1.21 12.88
C HIS A 167 16.26 -2.48 13.30
N ARG A 168 17.00 -3.60 13.42
CA ARG A 168 16.46 -4.94 13.74
C ARG A 168 16.91 -5.37 15.13
N ASP A 169 16.25 -4.83 16.17
CA ASP A 169 16.65 -5.04 17.58
C ASP A 169 16.54 -6.50 18.05
N ARG A 170 15.69 -7.30 17.41
CA ARG A 170 15.54 -8.75 17.64
C ARG A 170 15.18 -9.46 16.35
N ALA A 171 15.73 -10.67 16.17
CA ALA A 171 15.20 -11.63 15.21
C ALA A 171 13.85 -12.17 15.71
N LEU A 172 12.85 -12.19 14.84
CA LEU A 172 11.57 -12.88 15.08
C LEU A 172 11.63 -14.33 14.57
N HIS A 173 10.94 -15.24 15.26
CA HIS A 173 10.82 -16.64 14.84
C HIS A 173 9.46 -16.89 14.18
N TYR A 174 9.49 -17.25 12.90
CA TYR A 174 8.34 -17.70 12.10
C TYR A 174 8.46 -19.20 11.78
N LYS A 175 7.33 -19.85 11.46
CA LYS A 175 7.27 -21.27 11.05
C LYS A 175 7.54 -21.49 9.57
N MET A 176 7.37 -20.44 8.76
CA MET A 176 7.75 -20.34 7.35
C MET A 176 8.28 -18.92 7.17
N GLU A 177 9.33 -18.71 6.40
CA GLU A 177 9.83 -17.36 6.13
C GLU A 177 9.06 -16.78 4.95
N GLU A 178 8.71 -15.49 4.96
CA GLU A 178 8.01 -14.89 3.82
C GLU A 178 8.41 -13.43 3.66
N VAL A 179 8.86 -13.08 2.45
CA VAL A 179 9.18 -11.71 2.04
C VAL A 179 8.34 -11.41 0.81
N GLN A 180 7.33 -10.56 0.98
CA GLN A 180 6.52 -10.06 -0.13
C GLN A 180 7.12 -8.73 -0.62
N ILE A 181 7.57 -8.68 -1.87
CA ILE A 181 8.08 -7.45 -2.49
C ILE A 181 6.97 -6.84 -3.33
N THR A 182 6.38 -5.77 -2.82
CA THR A 182 5.28 -5.04 -3.47
C THR A 182 5.86 -3.77 -4.14
N ALA A 183 6.19 -3.87 -5.43
CA ALA A 183 6.83 -2.79 -6.21
C ALA A 183 5.80 -1.74 -6.70
N VAL A 184 5.68 -0.63 -5.98
CA VAL A 184 4.78 0.48 -6.36
C VAL A 184 5.39 1.34 -7.46
N ASP A 185 5.05 0.99 -8.69
CA ASP A 185 4.90 1.95 -9.79
C ASP A 185 3.39 2.08 -10.11
N GLU A 186 3.00 3.05 -10.94
CA GLU A 186 1.77 2.94 -11.73
C GLU A 186 2.12 2.10 -12.99
N LEU A 187 2.42 0.79 -12.95
CA LEU A 187 1.70 -0.36 -12.33
C LEU A 187 2.61 -1.60 -12.00
N TYR A 188 2.03 -2.80 -11.76
CA TYR A 188 2.51 -3.85 -10.81
C TYR A 188 2.58 -5.34 -11.30
N VAL A 189 3.40 -6.23 -10.67
CA VAL A 189 3.25 -7.73 -10.52
C VAL A 189 4.16 -8.33 -9.38
N GLU A 190 3.72 -9.36 -8.59
CA GLU A 190 4.48 -10.22 -7.60
C GLU A 190 4.83 -11.64 -8.19
N GLN A 191 5.56 -12.63 -7.63
CA GLN A 191 6.08 -13.08 -6.29
C GLN A 191 7.54 -13.64 -6.46
N ASP A 192 8.21 -14.59 -5.75
CA ASP A 192 8.09 -15.56 -4.60
C ASP A 192 9.54 -16.16 -4.39
N ALA A 193 10.09 -16.69 -3.27
CA ALA A 193 9.93 -16.61 -1.81
C ALA A 193 11.13 -17.35 -1.08
N GLU A 194 11.23 -17.23 0.27
CA GLU A 194 12.03 -18.00 1.28
C GLU A 194 13.60 -17.94 1.38
N GLY A 195 14.10 -17.71 2.60
CA GLY A 195 15.47 -18.00 3.08
C GLY A 195 16.37 -16.79 3.40
N MET A 196 16.35 -16.27 4.64
CA MET A 196 17.08 -15.07 5.16
C MET A 196 18.22 -14.54 4.25
N PRO A 197 17.91 -13.66 3.26
CA PRO A 197 18.83 -13.38 2.17
C PRO A 197 19.56 -12.04 2.29
N ASP A 198 20.79 -12.01 1.79
CA ASP A 198 21.32 -10.83 1.09
C ASP A 198 20.50 -10.69 -0.21
N VAL A 199 19.61 -9.69 -0.29
CA VAL A 199 18.70 -9.54 -1.43
C VAL A 199 19.37 -8.73 -2.53
N GLU A 200 19.65 -9.36 -3.67
CA GLU A 200 20.07 -8.69 -4.90
C GLU A 200 18.86 -8.45 -5.82
N LEU A 201 18.44 -7.19 -5.97
CA LEU A 201 17.40 -6.75 -6.89
C LEU A 201 18.03 -6.16 -8.16
N GLY A 202 17.78 -6.82 -9.29
CA GLY A 202 18.07 -6.31 -10.63
C GLY A 202 16.84 -5.65 -11.25
N VAL A 203 17.01 -4.43 -11.77
CA VAL A 203 15.99 -3.68 -12.51
C VAL A 203 16.45 -3.55 -13.97
N ASN A 204 15.52 -3.35 -14.92
CA ASN A 204 15.78 -3.09 -16.34
C ASN A 204 16.37 -1.68 -16.61
N ASP A 205 17.33 -1.24 -15.81
CA ASP A 205 18.13 -0.03 -16.06
C ASP A 205 18.96 -0.22 -17.34
N MET A 206 18.90 0.73 -18.27
CA MET A 206 19.72 0.75 -19.50
C MET A 206 21.21 0.46 -19.26
N ARG A 207 21.76 0.78 -18.09
CA ARG A 207 23.17 0.50 -17.73
C ARG A 207 23.48 -1.00 -17.52
N ARG A 208 22.44 -1.82 -17.37
CA ARG A 208 22.46 -3.28 -17.20
C ARG A 208 22.17 -4.05 -18.50
N GLN A 209 21.91 -3.36 -19.61
CA GLN A 209 21.68 -3.98 -20.92
C GLN A 209 22.90 -4.77 -21.39
N GLY A 210 22.72 -6.05 -21.76
CA GLY A 210 23.80 -6.98 -22.06
C GLY A 210 24.58 -7.47 -20.82
N LYS A 211 24.05 -7.21 -19.62
CA LYS A 211 24.57 -7.64 -18.31
C LYS A 211 23.45 -8.23 -17.43
N GLU A 212 22.51 -8.91 -18.07
CA GLU A 212 21.39 -9.60 -17.45
C GLU A 212 21.93 -10.78 -16.61
N VAL A 213 21.96 -10.61 -15.28
CA VAL A 213 22.38 -11.67 -14.36
C VAL A 213 21.13 -12.39 -13.85
N VAL A 214 21.01 -13.67 -14.19
CA VAL A 214 20.03 -14.57 -13.56
C VAL A 214 20.82 -15.54 -12.69
N GLY A 215 20.55 -15.56 -11.38
CA GLY A 215 21.29 -16.41 -10.42
C GLY A 215 21.12 -17.93 -10.63
N ARG A 216 20.26 -18.33 -11.57
CA ARG A 216 20.01 -19.70 -12.01
C ARG A 216 20.49 -19.89 -13.43
N HIS A 217 21.53 -20.69 -13.61
CA HIS A 217 22.17 -20.98 -14.90
C HIS A 217 21.26 -21.78 -15.87
N ASP A 218 20.20 -22.40 -15.34
CA ASP A 218 19.13 -23.09 -16.07
C ASP A 218 18.05 -22.16 -16.65
N ILE A 219 18.04 -20.87 -16.28
CA ILE A 219 17.05 -19.90 -16.75
C ILE A 219 17.71 -18.93 -17.74
N ILE A 220 17.29 -19.01 -19.01
CA ILE A 220 17.61 -18.00 -20.02
C ILE A 220 16.99 -16.65 -19.59
N PRO A 221 17.74 -15.54 -19.55
CA PRO A 221 17.18 -14.23 -19.26
C PRO A 221 16.04 -13.91 -20.25
N VAL A 222 14.89 -13.45 -19.75
CA VAL A 222 13.83 -12.94 -20.61
C VAL A 222 14.38 -11.70 -21.31
N VAL A 223 14.49 -11.75 -22.64
CA VAL A 223 15.02 -10.65 -23.45
C VAL A 223 14.05 -9.47 -23.36
N THR A 224 14.39 -8.52 -22.49
CA THR A 224 13.60 -7.32 -22.26
C THR A 224 13.91 -6.31 -23.37
N GLU A 225 12.90 -5.92 -24.14
CA GLU A 225 13.05 -4.87 -25.15
C GLU A 225 12.83 -3.46 -24.56
N GLU A 226 12.02 -3.34 -23.48
CA GLU A 226 11.76 -2.07 -22.79
C GLU A 226 12.78 -1.83 -21.65
N TRP A 227 13.81 -1.03 -21.92
CA TRP A 227 14.79 -0.57 -20.93
C TRP A 227 14.43 0.81 -20.38
N ILE A 228 14.53 0.99 -19.06
CA ILE A 228 14.27 2.26 -18.39
C ILE A 228 15.56 2.98 -18.03
N ARG A 229 15.53 4.31 -18.07
CA ARG A 229 16.61 5.16 -17.57
C ARG A 229 16.24 5.66 -16.18
N LEU A 230 16.95 5.18 -15.17
CA LEU A 230 16.79 5.65 -13.79
C LEU A 230 17.38 7.06 -13.63
N GLU A 231 16.55 7.99 -13.16
CA GLU A 231 16.90 9.35 -12.75
C GLU A 231 16.42 9.62 -11.32
N ASP A 232 16.96 10.64 -10.64
CA ASP A 232 16.59 11.06 -9.28
C ASP A 232 16.39 9.89 -8.30
N VAL A 233 17.40 9.02 -8.20
CA VAL A 233 17.34 7.78 -7.43
C VAL A 233 17.60 8.06 -5.94
N GLU A 234 16.63 7.74 -5.08
CA GLU A 234 16.75 7.82 -3.62
C GLU A 234 16.68 6.42 -3.00
N PHE A 235 17.60 6.11 -2.08
CA PHE A 235 17.73 4.81 -1.43
C PHE A 235 17.25 4.84 0.02
N HIS A 236 16.49 3.83 0.44
CA HIS A 236 16.22 3.57 1.86
C HIS A 236 17.50 3.21 2.62
N SER A 237 17.52 3.47 3.93
CA SER A 237 18.68 3.27 4.83
C SER A 237 19.25 1.83 4.87
N SER A 238 18.49 0.84 4.40
CA SER A 238 18.90 -0.58 4.36
C SER A 238 19.74 -0.99 3.12
N ILE A 239 19.98 -0.07 2.17
CA ILE A 239 20.65 -0.38 0.89
C ILE A 239 22.16 -0.13 0.95
N GLN A 240 22.93 -1.06 0.41
CA GLN A 240 24.38 -0.96 0.21
C GLN A 240 24.68 -0.11 -1.02
N GLN A 241 24.69 1.22 -0.84
CA GLN A 241 24.84 2.18 -1.95
C GLN A 241 26.19 2.07 -2.68
N GLU A 242 27.26 1.66 -2.01
CA GLU A 242 28.59 1.46 -2.62
C GLU A 242 28.57 0.36 -3.68
N ASP A 243 27.95 -0.78 -3.38
CA ASP A 243 27.75 -1.91 -4.32
C ASP A 243 26.88 -1.48 -5.51
N TYR A 244 25.80 -0.72 -5.27
CA TYR A 244 24.97 -0.19 -6.34
C TYR A 244 25.75 0.74 -7.27
N ASN A 245 26.58 1.62 -6.73
CA ASN A 245 27.37 2.57 -7.51
C ASN A 245 28.39 1.89 -8.45
N GLN A 246 28.87 0.70 -8.08
CA GLN A 246 29.81 -0.10 -8.90
C GLN A 246 29.11 -1.07 -9.87
N THR A 247 28.02 -1.71 -9.45
CA THR A 247 27.43 -2.86 -10.16
C THR A 247 26.06 -2.59 -10.79
N HIS A 248 25.38 -1.54 -10.34
CA HIS A 248 23.96 -1.25 -10.57
C HIS A 248 23.04 -2.44 -10.24
N ILE A 249 23.41 -3.21 -9.22
CA ILE A 249 22.57 -4.17 -8.50
C ILE A 249 22.18 -3.52 -7.18
N ILE A 250 20.90 -3.55 -6.82
CA ILE A 250 20.42 -3.03 -5.54
C ILE A 250 20.58 -4.15 -4.51
N LYS A 251 21.49 -3.98 -3.54
CA LYS A 251 21.71 -4.96 -2.46
C LYS A 251 21.25 -4.42 -1.11
N PHE A 252 20.51 -5.22 -0.36
CA PHE A 252 19.93 -4.78 0.92
C PHE A 252 19.59 -5.92 1.89
N LYS A 253 19.35 -5.54 3.15
CA LYS A 253 18.85 -6.43 4.21
C LYS A 253 17.54 -5.88 4.77
N PRO A 254 16.38 -6.51 4.49
CA PRO A 254 15.09 -5.99 4.94
C PRO A 254 14.90 -6.13 6.47
N PRO A 255 14.19 -5.19 7.13
CA PRO A 255 13.80 -5.32 8.53
C PRO A 255 12.62 -6.28 8.72
N ASP A 256 12.64 -7.07 9.80
CA ASP A 256 11.65 -8.11 10.08
C ASP A 256 10.20 -7.58 10.15
N ALA A 257 9.30 -8.21 9.40
CA ALA A 257 7.84 -8.04 9.46
C ALA A 257 7.32 -6.59 9.29
N CYS A 258 8.16 -5.71 8.73
CA CYS A 258 7.83 -4.33 8.44
C CYS A 258 7.49 -4.17 6.95
N TYR A 259 6.47 -3.38 6.65
CA TYR A 259 6.32 -2.81 5.31
C TYR A 259 7.24 -1.58 5.23
N ILE A 260 8.19 -1.56 4.30
CA ILE A 260 9.09 -0.42 4.05
C ILE A 260 9.10 -0.07 2.56
N GLU A 261 9.28 1.23 2.27
CA GLU A 261 9.57 1.71 0.93
C GLU A 261 11.09 1.62 0.70
N LEU A 262 11.51 0.82 -0.29
CA LEU A 262 12.91 0.45 -0.48
C LEU A 262 13.71 1.44 -1.33
N LEU A 263 13.12 1.87 -2.45
CA LEU A 263 13.79 2.61 -3.51
C LEU A 263 12.79 3.56 -4.16
N ARG A 264 13.23 4.79 -4.44
CA ARG A 264 12.53 5.72 -5.32
C ARG A 264 13.42 6.04 -6.51
N PHE A 265 12.81 6.21 -7.68
CA PHE A 265 13.46 6.73 -8.87
C PHE A 265 12.42 7.39 -9.76
N ARG A 266 12.89 8.13 -10.76
CA ARG A 266 12.08 8.66 -11.85
C ARG A 266 12.51 8.02 -13.16
N VAL A 267 11.53 7.75 -14.02
CA VAL A 267 11.75 7.35 -15.41
C VAL A 267 11.12 8.41 -16.31
N ARG A 268 11.81 8.84 -17.36
CA ARG A 268 11.16 9.65 -18.40
C ARG A 268 10.44 8.71 -19.36
N PRO A 269 9.13 8.89 -19.62
CA PRO A 269 8.45 8.09 -20.62
C PRO A 269 9.11 8.29 -21.99
N PRO A 270 9.22 7.24 -22.83
CA PRO A 270 9.74 7.37 -24.19
C PRO A 270 8.96 8.44 -24.96
N LYS A 271 9.66 9.29 -25.73
CA LYS A 271 9.06 10.48 -26.41
C LYS A 271 7.86 10.18 -27.31
N ASN A 272 7.69 8.92 -27.73
CA ASN A 272 6.65 8.47 -28.65
C ASN A 272 5.63 7.52 -27.99
N ARG A 273 5.65 7.33 -26.66
CA ARG A 273 4.68 6.50 -25.92
C ARG A 273 3.47 7.36 -25.54
N GLU A 274 2.27 6.90 -25.89
CA GLU A 274 1.04 7.57 -25.50
C GLU A 274 0.84 7.50 -23.97
N LEU A 275 0.27 8.56 -23.37
CA LEU A 275 -0.07 8.58 -21.95
C LEU A 275 -1.25 7.63 -21.67
N PRO A 276 -1.25 6.87 -20.54
CA PRO A 276 -2.33 5.91 -20.23
C PRO A 276 -3.74 6.51 -20.20
N LEU A 277 -3.83 7.78 -19.79
CA LEU A 277 -5.06 8.57 -19.78
C LEU A 277 -4.76 9.96 -20.34
N GLN A 278 -5.62 10.44 -21.24
CA GLN A 278 -5.61 11.83 -21.71
C GLN A 278 -6.93 12.48 -21.32
N LEU A 279 -6.87 13.48 -20.43
CA LEU A 279 -8.04 14.19 -19.89
C LEU A 279 -8.10 15.63 -20.42
N LYS A 280 -9.21 15.97 -21.08
CA LYS A 280 -9.56 17.36 -21.42
C LYS A 280 -10.75 17.81 -20.58
N ALA A 281 -10.45 18.47 -19.45
CA ALA A 281 -11.45 19.09 -18.59
C ALA A 281 -11.73 20.54 -19.01
N GLN A 282 -13.00 20.95 -18.96
CA GLN A 282 -13.46 22.32 -19.22
C GLN A 282 -14.57 22.71 -18.23
N ILE A 283 -14.56 23.98 -17.81
CA ILE A 283 -15.61 24.60 -16.99
C ILE A 283 -16.11 25.82 -17.75
N CYS A 284 -17.38 25.82 -18.14
CA CYS A 284 -18.01 26.93 -18.86
C CYS A 284 -19.12 27.53 -18.00
N VAL A 285 -19.13 28.86 -17.84
CA VAL A 285 -20.15 29.59 -17.10
C VAL A 285 -20.82 30.58 -18.05
N THR A 286 -22.10 30.37 -18.33
CA THR A 286 -22.89 31.17 -19.29
C THR A 286 -24.09 31.76 -18.55
N GLY A 287 -23.91 32.94 -17.96
CA GLY A 287 -24.93 33.58 -17.13
C GLY A 287 -25.27 32.73 -15.90
N HIS A 288 -26.49 32.19 -15.86
CA HIS A 288 -26.97 31.32 -14.78
C HIS A 288 -26.68 29.81 -15.01
N LYS A 289 -26.12 29.43 -16.16
CA LYS A 289 -25.76 28.03 -16.47
C LYS A 289 -24.28 27.78 -16.15
N VAL A 290 -23.99 26.73 -15.38
CA VAL A 290 -22.65 26.15 -15.22
C VAL A 290 -22.61 24.81 -15.95
N GLU A 291 -21.56 24.58 -16.75
CA GLU A 291 -21.29 23.32 -17.43
C GLU A 291 -19.90 22.81 -17.06
N LEU A 292 -19.84 21.57 -16.54
CA LEU A 292 -18.61 20.85 -16.21
C LEU A 292 -18.47 19.71 -17.21
N ARG A 293 -17.40 19.73 -18.02
CA ARG A 293 -17.14 18.73 -19.05
C ARG A 293 -15.76 18.11 -18.86
N ALA A 294 -15.67 16.79 -18.94
CA ALA A 294 -14.41 16.06 -18.97
C ALA A 294 -14.48 15.04 -20.11
N ASP A 295 -13.74 15.28 -21.17
CA ASP A 295 -13.51 14.29 -22.22
C ASP A 295 -12.29 13.46 -21.80
N VAL A 296 -12.45 12.13 -21.69
CA VAL A 296 -11.37 11.20 -21.38
C VAL A 296 -11.12 10.31 -22.59
N LEU A 297 -9.87 10.24 -23.02
CA LEU A 297 -9.37 9.24 -23.96
C LEU A 297 -8.47 8.26 -23.21
N VAL A 298 -8.73 6.96 -23.40
CA VAL A 298 -7.89 5.85 -22.96
C VAL A 298 -7.25 5.27 -24.23
N PRO A 299 -5.96 5.55 -24.52
CA PRO A 299 -5.31 5.01 -25.71
C PRO A 299 -5.14 3.48 -25.64
N GLY A 300 -4.92 2.84 -26.78
CA GLY A 300 -4.65 1.40 -26.86
C GLY A 300 -5.83 0.43 -26.63
N PHE A 301 -6.99 0.88 -26.11
CA PHE A 301 -8.16 0.01 -25.82
C PHE A 301 -8.94 -0.41 -27.09
N ALA A 302 -8.26 -1.05 -28.03
CA ALA A 302 -8.78 -1.43 -29.35
C ALA A 302 -8.94 -2.95 -29.56
N SER A 303 -8.42 -3.80 -28.67
CA SER A 303 -8.47 -5.26 -28.87
C SER A 303 -8.45 -6.07 -27.58
N ARG A 304 -9.31 -7.09 -27.48
CA ARG A 304 -9.40 -8.02 -26.33
C ARG A 304 -8.27 -9.06 -26.30
N LYS A 305 -7.06 -8.74 -26.76
CA LYS A 305 -5.90 -9.64 -26.65
C LYS A 305 -5.36 -9.60 -25.21
N LEU A 306 -4.87 -10.75 -24.73
CA LEU A 306 -4.38 -10.89 -23.36
C LEU A 306 -3.22 -9.91 -23.11
N GLY A 307 -3.17 -9.33 -21.90
CA GLY A 307 -2.09 -8.46 -21.44
C GLY A 307 -2.47 -7.00 -21.19
N GLN A 308 -3.60 -6.51 -21.69
CA GLN A 308 -4.07 -5.15 -21.36
C GLN A 308 -4.73 -5.11 -19.97
N ILE A 309 -4.10 -4.42 -19.03
CA ILE A 309 -4.70 -4.10 -17.72
C ILE A 309 -5.68 -2.92 -17.92
N PRO A 310 -6.95 -3.03 -17.50
CA PRO A 310 -7.90 -1.93 -17.61
C PRO A 310 -7.59 -0.80 -16.60
N CYS A 311 -7.86 0.45 -16.98
CA CYS A 311 -7.83 1.57 -16.05
C CYS A 311 -9.08 1.55 -15.14
N GLU A 312 -8.96 0.94 -13.97
CA GLU A 312 -10.04 0.86 -12.97
C GLU A 312 -10.00 2.06 -11.98
N ASP A 313 -11.10 2.26 -11.25
CA ASP A 313 -11.32 3.32 -10.24
C ASP A 313 -10.89 4.77 -10.59
N VAL A 314 -10.84 5.10 -11.89
CA VAL A 314 -10.49 6.44 -12.43
C VAL A 314 -11.31 7.57 -11.81
N MET A 315 -10.68 8.41 -10.99
CA MET A 315 -11.30 9.54 -10.30
C MET A 315 -10.96 10.89 -10.96
N ILE A 316 -11.96 11.52 -11.58
CA ILE A 316 -11.84 12.89 -12.13
C ILE A 316 -12.32 13.90 -11.09
N ARG A 317 -11.44 14.80 -10.63
CA ARG A 317 -11.75 15.82 -9.62
C ARG A 317 -11.86 17.21 -10.24
N PHE A 318 -13.07 17.75 -10.33
CA PHE A 318 -13.30 19.17 -10.62
C PHE A 318 -13.16 20.02 -9.34
N PRO A 319 -12.29 21.04 -9.31
CA PRO A 319 -12.33 22.06 -8.28
C PRO A 319 -13.52 23.00 -8.56
N ILE A 320 -14.56 22.93 -7.72
CA ILE A 320 -15.72 23.83 -7.79
C ILE A 320 -15.69 24.84 -6.63
N PRO A 321 -16.18 26.09 -6.84
CA PRO A 321 -16.41 27.03 -5.75
C PRO A 321 -17.28 26.46 -4.64
N GLU A 322 -16.92 26.72 -3.37
CA GLU A 322 -17.64 26.16 -2.21
C GLU A 322 -19.10 26.64 -2.14
N CYS A 323 -19.41 27.86 -2.59
CA CYS A 323 -20.78 28.35 -2.69
C CYS A 323 -21.68 27.53 -3.64
N TRP A 324 -21.11 26.78 -4.60
CA TRP A 324 -21.86 25.89 -5.49
C TRP A 324 -22.17 24.53 -4.86
N ILE A 325 -21.65 24.21 -3.67
CA ILE A 325 -21.77 22.87 -3.07
C ILE A 325 -23.22 22.44 -2.81
N TYR A 326 -24.13 23.41 -2.66
CA TYR A 326 -25.57 23.19 -2.52
C TYR A 326 -26.24 22.77 -3.83
N LEU A 327 -25.79 23.28 -4.99
CA LEU A 327 -26.33 22.94 -6.32
C LEU A 327 -26.15 21.46 -6.67
N PHE A 328 -25.16 20.79 -6.06
CA PHE A 328 -24.84 19.38 -6.29
C PHE A 328 -25.42 18.44 -5.22
N ARG A 329 -26.30 18.93 -4.33
CA ARG A 329 -26.91 18.17 -3.24
C ARG A 329 -28.43 18.14 -3.28
N VAL A 330 -28.99 17.07 -2.70
CA VAL A 330 -30.43 16.89 -2.49
C VAL A 330 -30.66 16.49 -1.03
N GLU A 331 -31.65 17.08 -0.39
CA GLU A 331 -32.06 16.70 0.95
C GLU A 331 -32.74 15.32 0.96
N LYS A 332 -32.40 14.48 1.93
CA LYS A 332 -33.06 13.19 2.19
C LYS A 332 -33.41 13.16 3.68
N HIS A 333 -34.43 12.37 4.05
CA HIS A 333 -35.07 12.33 5.37
C HIS A 333 -34.16 12.38 6.62
N PHE A 334 -32.87 12.01 6.51
CA PHE A 334 -31.91 12.10 7.61
C PHE A 334 -30.55 12.72 7.25
N ARG A 335 -30.25 13.02 5.96
CA ARG A 335 -28.93 13.48 5.45
C ARG A 335 -29.06 14.11 4.06
N TYR A 336 -28.17 15.03 3.70
CA TYR A 336 -27.97 15.41 2.29
C TYR A 336 -27.25 14.29 1.51
N GLY A 337 -27.72 14.00 0.29
CA GLY A 337 -27.03 13.19 -0.72
C GLY A 337 -26.58 14.04 -1.91
N SER A 338 -25.90 13.44 -2.89
CA SER A 338 -25.57 14.13 -4.16
C SER A 338 -26.71 13.99 -5.18
N VAL A 339 -26.95 15.04 -5.97
CA VAL A 339 -27.89 15.06 -7.11
C VAL A 339 -27.60 13.93 -8.12
N LYS A 340 -26.34 13.52 -8.27
CA LYS A 340 -25.89 12.52 -9.25
C LYS A 340 -25.33 11.23 -8.62
N SER A 341 -25.63 10.96 -7.34
CA SER A 341 -25.33 9.63 -6.78
C SER A 341 -26.32 8.57 -7.32
N ALA A 342 -26.02 8.07 -8.52
CA ALA A 342 -26.69 6.90 -9.07
C ALA A 342 -26.58 5.70 -8.11
N HIS A 343 -27.55 4.79 -8.13
CA HIS A 343 -27.50 3.60 -7.30
C HIS A 343 -26.37 2.68 -7.76
N ARG A 344 -25.34 2.48 -6.92
CA ARG A 344 -24.79 1.12 -6.75
C ARG A 344 -25.84 0.36 -5.93
N ARG A 345 -26.66 -0.44 -6.62
CA ARG A 345 -27.45 -1.52 -6.04
C ARG A 345 -26.60 -2.79 -6.06
#